data_AF-A0A166Y233-F1
#
_entry.id   AF-A0A166Y233-F1
#
_cell.length_a   1.000
_cell.length_b   1.000
_cell.length_c   1.000
_cell.angle_alpha   90.00
_cell.angle_beta   90.00
_cell.angle_gamma   90.00
#
_symmetry.space_group_name_H-M   'P 1'
#
loop_
_entity.id
_entity.type
_entity.pdbx_description
1 polymer ?
#
loop_
_entity_poly.entity_id
_entity_poly.type
_entity_poly.pdbx_seq_one_letter_code
_entity_poly.pdbx_strand_id
1 'polypeptide(L)'
;MDFKLGTTASRPSPRRWFIPFGLRIAIVLCGVLVLALTGQPASTKNVIPILFLGPPAGLSILWSAADAACYFFQPSHHGLPPGARVGMDLVISLAYISLEIVNGILETGWTDEEYPSNMRDSDRIHAMVEAALAFGGVATIIHIGLFVMACVETYRENKEVKVLRAYALALNNM
;
A
#
# COMPACT_ATOMS: atom_id res chain seq x y z
N MET A 1 -15.04 -31.65 38.81
CA MET A 1 -13.72 -31.02 38.60
C MET A 1 -13.91 -29.96 37.54
N ASP A 2 -14.16 -28.72 37.97
CA ASP A 2 -14.52 -27.62 37.08
C ASP A 2 -13.26 -27.06 36.43
N PHE A 3 -13.03 -27.47 35.18
CA PHE A 3 -11.98 -26.92 34.33
C PHE A 3 -12.38 -25.48 33.98
N LYS A 4 -11.98 -24.51 34.83
CA LYS A 4 -11.93 -23.10 34.46
C LYS A 4 -10.93 -22.97 33.31
N LEU A 5 -11.40 -23.16 32.08
CA LEU A 5 -10.73 -22.67 30.87
C LEU A 5 -10.74 -21.14 30.97
N GLY A 6 -9.76 -20.60 31.68
CA GLY A 6 -9.33 -19.23 31.51
C GLY A 6 -8.72 -19.09 30.13
N THR A 7 -9.56 -19.03 29.09
CA THR A 7 -9.20 -18.40 27.84
C THR A 7 -9.00 -16.93 28.16
N THR A 8 -7.78 -16.59 28.60
CA THR A 8 -7.25 -15.24 28.47
C THR A 8 -7.14 -14.96 26.98
N ALA A 9 -8.27 -14.72 26.33
CA ALA A 9 -8.34 -14.07 25.04
C ALA A 9 -7.61 -12.75 25.25
N SER A 10 -6.36 -12.68 24.78
CA SER A 10 -5.56 -11.47 24.83
C SER A 10 -6.36 -10.39 24.14
N ARG A 11 -7.00 -9.50 24.91
CA ARG A 11 -7.75 -8.38 24.37
C ARG A 11 -6.80 -7.64 23.42
N PRO A 12 -7.10 -7.53 22.11
CA PRO A 12 -6.23 -6.82 21.20
C PRO A 12 -6.07 -5.40 21.75
N SER A 13 -4.83 -5.01 22.01
CA SER A 13 -4.56 -3.69 22.60
C SER A 13 -5.17 -2.61 21.68
N PRO A 14 -5.87 -1.61 22.23
CA PRO A 14 -6.53 -0.56 21.45
C PRO A 14 -5.58 0.30 20.61
N ARG A 15 -4.26 0.07 20.69
CA ARG A 15 -3.23 0.74 19.89
C ARG A 15 -2.90 0.06 18.55
N ARG A 16 -3.33 -1.18 18.32
CA ARG A 16 -2.85 -1.98 17.19
C ARG A 16 -3.32 -1.48 15.81
N TRP A 17 -4.43 -0.76 15.75
CA TRP A 17 -5.03 -0.25 14.51
C TRP A 17 -4.47 1.11 14.06
N PHE A 18 -3.81 1.86 14.95
CA PHE A 18 -3.24 3.18 14.61
C PHE A 18 -2.08 3.09 13.60
N ILE A 19 -1.26 2.04 13.70
CA ILE A 19 -0.12 1.83 12.79
C ILE A 19 -0.59 1.62 11.35
N PRO A 20 -1.45 0.64 11.02
CA PRO A 20 -1.89 0.45 9.65
C PRO A 20 -2.66 1.66 9.12
N PHE A 21 -3.47 2.30 9.96
CA PHE A 21 -4.17 3.53 9.58
C PHE A 21 -3.22 4.67 9.22
N GLY A 22 -2.20 4.93 10.04
CA GLY A 22 -1.20 5.97 9.75
C GLY A 22 -0.42 5.70 8.47
N LEU A 23 -0.08 4.43 8.19
CA LEU A 23 0.57 4.02 6.95
C LEU A 23 -0.32 4.24 5.71
N ARG A 24 -1.64 4.01 5.82
CA ARG A 24 -2.60 4.32 4.75
C ARG A 24 -2.66 5.82 4.44
N ILE A 25 -2.65 6.66 5.47
CA ILE A 25 -2.58 8.12 5.29
C ILE A 25 -1.26 8.50 4.59
N ALA A 26 -0.13 7.94 5.03
CA ALA A 26 1.16 8.20 4.41
C ALA A 26 1.16 7.81 2.92
N ILE A 27 0.56 6.68 2.56
CA ILE A 27 0.38 6.25 1.17
C ILE A 27 -0.44 7.28 0.38
N VAL A 28 -1.58 7.74 0.91
CA VAL A 28 -2.42 8.74 0.23
C VAL A 28 -1.62 10.03 -0.02
N LEU A 29 -0.86 10.48 0.98
CA LEU A 29 -0.01 11.67 0.83
C LEU A 29 1.07 11.46 -0.23
N CYS A 30 1.76 10.32 -0.22
CA CYS A 30 2.76 9.99 -1.24
C CYS A 30 2.13 9.93 -2.64
N GLY A 31 0.98 9.28 -2.79
CA GLY A 31 0.26 9.19 -4.06
C GLY A 31 -0.17 10.56 -4.60
N VAL A 32 -0.69 11.44 -3.73
CA VAL A 32 -1.05 12.81 -4.12
C VAL A 32 0.19 13.59 -4.57
N LEU A 33 1.32 13.44 -3.88
CA LEU A 33 2.58 14.06 -4.28
C LEU A 33 3.06 13.51 -5.63
N VAL A 34 3.00 12.20 -5.86
CA VAL A 34 3.34 11.58 -7.16
C VAL A 34 2.47 12.18 -8.29
N LEU A 35 1.16 12.28 -8.10
CA LEU A 35 0.25 12.86 -9.10
C LEU A 35 0.52 14.36 -9.32
N ALA A 36 0.80 15.12 -8.27
CA ALA A 36 1.11 16.54 -8.38
C ALA A 36 2.44 16.79 -9.11
N LEU A 37 3.47 16.02 -8.78
CA LEU A 37 4.81 16.13 -9.36
C LEU A 37 4.85 15.67 -10.83
N THR A 38 4.08 14.65 -11.19
CA THR A 38 3.98 14.17 -12.58
C THR A 38 2.96 14.92 -13.42
N GLY A 39 1.98 15.57 -12.80
CA GLY A 39 0.98 16.40 -13.47
C GLY A 39 1.52 17.70 -14.05
N GLN A 40 2.55 18.29 -13.41
CA GLN A 40 3.20 19.50 -13.94
C GLN A 40 3.91 19.23 -15.28
N PRO A 41 4.81 18.24 -15.43
CA PRO A 41 5.38 17.84 -16.72
C PRO A 41 4.35 17.46 -17.79
N ALA A 42 3.25 16.83 -17.38
CA ALA A 42 2.18 16.46 -18.32
C ALA A 42 1.56 17.69 -19.02
N SER A 43 1.48 18.82 -18.31
CA SER A 43 0.99 20.08 -18.88
C SER A 43 1.93 20.69 -19.93
N THR A 44 3.21 20.31 -19.92
CA THR A 44 4.24 20.76 -20.86
C THR A 44 4.50 19.75 -21.98
N LYS A 45 3.54 18.85 -22.27
CA LYS A 45 3.61 17.74 -23.24
C LYS A 45 4.48 16.55 -22.83
N ASN A 46 5.14 16.58 -21.67
CA ASN A 46 5.87 15.43 -21.14
C ASN A 46 4.91 14.54 -20.33
N VAL A 47 4.11 13.76 -21.05
CA VAL A 47 3.05 12.91 -20.47
C VAL A 47 3.55 11.55 -20.01
N ILE A 48 4.81 11.19 -20.29
CA ILE A 48 5.36 9.87 -19.98
C ILE A 48 5.31 9.59 -18.46
N PRO A 49 5.80 10.47 -17.57
CA PRO A 49 5.82 10.18 -16.13
C PRO A 49 4.42 9.97 -15.55
N ILE A 50 3.43 10.79 -15.94
CA ILE A 50 2.06 10.63 -15.44
C ILE A 50 1.38 9.38 -16.01
N LEU A 51 1.71 8.97 -17.23
CA LEU A 51 1.14 7.77 -17.84
C LEU A 51 1.59 6.50 -17.09
N PHE A 52 2.85 6.44 -16.66
CA PHE A 52 3.41 5.31 -15.93
C PHE A 52 3.13 5.36 -14.42
N LEU A 53 3.31 6.51 -13.77
CA LEU A 53 3.16 6.62 -12.31
C LEU A 53 1.72 6.99 -11.87
N GLY A 54 0.92 7.55 -12.77
CA GLY A 54 -0.45 7.97 -12.47
C GLY A 54 -1.38 6.82 -12.10
N PRO A 55 -1.49 5.75 -12.90
CA PRO A 55 -2.35 4.60 -12.59
C PRO A 55 -2.06 3.93 -11.23
N PRO A 56 -0.81 3.55 -10.88
CA PRO A 56 -0.54 2.95 -9.57
C PRO A 56 -0.79 3.94 -8.42
N ALA A 57 -0.48 5.24 -8.58
CA ALA A 57 -0.78 6.25 -7.57
C ALA A 57 -2.29 6.45 -7.36
N GLY A 58 -3.06 6.54 -8.44
CA GLY A 58 -4.52 6.64 -8.37
C GLY A 58 -5.15 5.42 -7.70
N LEU A 59 -4.73 4.21 -8.09
CA LEU A 59 -5.21 2.97 -7.48
C LEU A 59 -4.83 2.88 -6.00
N SER A 60 -3.60 3.29 -5.67
CA SER A 60 -3.09 3.33 -4.31
C SER A 60 -3.87 4.28 -3.40
N ILE A 61 -4.19 5.49 -3.89
CA ILE A 61 -5.04 6.45 -3.18
C ILE A 61 -6.44 5.88 -2.98
N LEU A 62 -7.08 5.37 -4.03
CA LEU A 62 -8.44 4.83 -3.95
C LEU A 62 -8.53 3.67 -2.97
N TRP A 63 -7.58 2.73 -3.07
CA TRP A 63 -7.49 1.59 -2.17
C TRP A 63 -7.26 2.02 -0.72
N SER A 64 -6.29 2.91 -0.48
CA SER A 64 -5.94 3.34 0.86
C SER A 64 -7.04 4.19 1.50
N ALA A 65 -7.75 5.01 0.71
CA ALA A 65 -8.92 5.75 1.16
C ALA A 65 -10.10 4.82 1.48
N ALA A 66 -10.33 3.78 0.66
CA ALA A 66 -11.38 2.80 0.93
C ALA A 66 -11.11 2.01 2.22
N ASP A 67 -9.88 1.53 2.43
CA ASP A 67 -9.51 0.81 3.65
C ASP A 67 -9.57 1.75 4.88
N ALA A 68 -9.09 2.99 4.76
CA ALA A 68 -9.20 4.01 5.80
C ALA A 68 -10.66 4.34 6.15
N ALA A 69 -11.54 4.45 5.15
CA ALA A 69 -12.96 4.71 5.35
C ALA A 69 -13.64 3.55 6.11
N CYS A 70 -13.26 2.29 5.84
CA CYS A 70 -13.79 1.14 6.58
C CYS A 70 -13.51 1.24 8.09
N TYR A 71 -12.37 1.81 8.52
CA TYR A 71 -12.08 2.04 9.94
C TYR A 71 -13.04 3.03 10.62
N PHE A 72 -13.56 4.01 9.88
CA PHE A 72 -14.48 5.02 10.39
C PHE A 72 -15.94 4.56 10.36
N PHE A 73 -16.36 3.86 9.31
CA PHE A 73 -17.76 3.52 9.10
C PHE A 73 -18.18 2.18 9.74
N GLN A 74 -17.24 1.29 10.10
CA GLN A 74 -17.59 0.03 10.73
C GLN A 74 -17.58 0.14 12.26
N PRO A 75 -18.70 -0.17 12.96
CA PRO A 75 -18.79 -0.14 14.43
C PRO A 75 -17.80 -1.08 15.13
N SER A 76 -17.34 -2.12 14.43
CA SER A 76 -16.36 -3.07 14.94
C SER A 76 -14.91 -2.59 14.77
N HIS A 77 -14.68 -1.44 14.12
CA HIS A 77 -13.36 -0.93 13.73
C HIS A 77 -12.46 -2.00 13.09
N HIS A 78 -13.07 -2.99 12.44
CA HIS A 78 -12.36 -3.97 11.64
C HIS A 78 -12.15 -3.36 10.26
N GLY A 79 -10.91 -3.38 9.79
CA GLY A 79 -10.60 -3.01 8.40
C GLY A 79 -11.15 -4.05 7.41
N LEU A 80 -10.81 -3.89 6.14
CA LEU A 80 -11.13 -4.88 5.12
C LEU A 80 -10.59 -6.27 5.51
N PRO A 81 -11.21 -7.37 5.05
CA PRO A 81 -10.75 -8.71 5.38
C PRO A 81 -9.27 -8.88 5.02
N PRO A 82 -8.48 -9.56 5.87
CA PRO A 82 -7.03 -9.59 5.73
C PRO A 82 -6.59 -10.22 4.40
N GLY A 83 -7.35 -11.19 3.88
CA GLY A 83 -7.10 -11.78 2.55
C GLY A 83 -7.21 -10.76 1.39
N ALA A 84 -8.16 -9.82 1.45
CA ALA A 84 -8.27 -8.77 0.43
C ALA A 84 -7.11 -7.75 0.54
N ARG A 85 -6.69 -7.43 1.77
CA ARG A 85 -5.51 -6.57 2.03
C ARG A 85 -4.23 -7.16 1.45
N VAL A 86 -3.99 -8.45 1.67
CA VAL A 86 -2.83 -9.17 1.09
C VAL A 86 -2.80 -9.04 -0.43
N GLY A 87 -3.91 -9.33 -1.11
CA GLY A 87 -3.94 -9.31 -2.57
C GLY A 87 -3.71 -7.92 -3.17
N MET A 88 -4.40 -6.92 -2.66
CA MET A 88 -4.34 -5.56 -3.22
C MET A 88 -3.01 -4.86 -2.96
N ASP A 89 -2.47 -4.95 -1.74
CA ASP A 89 -1.18 -4.35 -1.42
C ASP A 89 -0.04 -4.98 -2.23
N LEU A 90 -0.11 -6.30 -2.48
CA LEU A 90 0.83 -6.98 -3.37
C LEU A 90 0.72 -6.48 -4.81
N VAL A 91 -0.49 -6.47 -5.39
CA VAL A 91 -0.70 -6.04 -6.78
C VAL A 91 -0.26 -4.59 -6.99
N ILE A 92 -0.62 -3.68 -6.07
CA ILE A 92 -0.23 -2.27 -6.15
C ILE A 92 1.30 -2.12 -6.03
N SER A 93 1.94 -2.84 -5.10
CA SER A 93 3.41 -2.79 -4.97
C SER A 93 4.13 -3.29 -6.22
N LEU A 94 3.65 -4.38 -6.84
CA LEU A 94 4.21 -4.89 -8.09
C LEU A 94 4.01 -3.91 -9.26
N ALA A 95 2.85 -3.24 -9.30
CA ALA A 95 2.58 -2.19 -10.30
C ALA A 95 3.56 -1.03 -10.14
N TYR A 96 3.78 -0.54 -8.92
CA TYR A 96 4.79 0.49 -8.68
C TYR A 96 6.20 0.04 -9.07
N ILE A 97 6.67 -1.13 -8.60
CA ILE A 97 8.02 -1.62 -8.91
C ILE A 97 8.24 -1.70 -10.43
N SER A 98 7.30 -2.32 -11.16
CA SER A 98 7.45 -2.49 -12.60
C SER A 98 7.41 -1.16 -13.36
N LEU A 99 6.50 -0.25 -13.02
CA LEU A 99 6.33 1.01 -13.71
C LEU A 99 7.41 2.04 -13.34
N GLU A 100 7.91 2.03 -12.09
CA GLU A 100 9.04 2.86 -11.67
C GLU A 100 10.34 2.43 -12.35
N ILE A 101 10.60 1.13 -12.47
CA ILE A 101 11.79 0.64 -13.19
C ILE A 101 11.75 1.09 -14.65
N VAL A 102 10.60 0.92 -15.32
CA VAL A 102 10.45 1.38 -16.71
C VAL A 102 10.63 2.89 -16.80
N ASN A 103 10.01 3.66 -15.92
CA ASN A 103 10.13 5.11 -15.91
C ASN A 103 11.57 5.59 -15.66
N GLY A 104 12.29 4.97 -14.73
CA GLY A 104 13.70 5.28 -14.46
C GLY A 104 14.63 4.93 -15.64
N ILE A 105 14.40 3.79 -16.31
CA ILE A 105 15.16 3.44 -17.52
C ILE A 105 14.88 4.46 -18.63
N LEU A 106 13.62 4.82 -18.86
CA LEU A 106 13.25 5.82 -19.87
C LEU A 106 13.87 7.18 -19.56
N GLU A 107 13.84 7.60 -18.30
CA GLU A 107 14.44 8.84 -17.86
C GLU A 107 15.95 8.88 -18.07
N THR A 108 16.67 7.77 -17.81
CA THR A 108 18.12 7.71 -18.03
C THR A 108 18.54 7.50 -19.49
N GLY A 109 17.67 6.95 -20.34
CA GLY A 109 18.04 6.45 -21.66
C GLY A 109 17.52 7.25 -22.85
N TRP A 110 16.43 8.02 -22.71
CA TRP A 110 15.70 8.60 -23.85
C TRP A 110 15.52 10.11 -23.79
N THR A 111 15.90 10.75 -22.69
CA THR A 111 15.53 12.12 -22.39
C THR A 111 16.45 13.16 -23.03
N ASP A 112 17.72 12.86 -23.29
CA ASP A 112 18.65 13.85 -23.86
C ASP A 112 18.21 14.44 -25.22
N GLU A 113 17.31 13.77 -25.96
CA GLU A 113 16.79 14.25 -27.25
C GLU A 113 15.43 14.96 -27.21
N GLU A 114 14.60 14.78 -26.16
CA GLU A 114 13.18 15.21 -26.16
C GLU A 114 12.88 16.43 -25.26
N TYR A 115 13.85 16.91 -24.48
CA TYR A 115 13.68 18.09 -23.63
C TYR A 115 13.78 19.43 -24.39
N PRO A 116 13.05 20.48 -23.96
CA PRO A 116 13.19 21.80 -24.52
C PRO A 116 14.64 22.28 -24.42
N SER A 117 15.11 22.96 -25.47
CA SER A 117 16.49 23.47 -25.62
C SER A 117 17.05 24.34 -24.48
N ASN A 118 16.24 24.66 -23.46
CA ASN A 118 16.66 25.41 -22.28
C ASN A 118 17.00 24.48 -21.10
N MET A 119 18.29 24.34 -20.80
CA MET A 119 18.80 23.48 -19.71
C MET A 119 18.02 23.64 -18.38
N ARG A 120 17.65 24.87 -18.01
CA ARG A 120 16.97 25.15 -16.72
C ARG A 120 15.59 24.49 -16.58
N ASP A 121 14.80 24.40 -17.65
CA ASP A 121 13.48 23.78 -17.56
C ASP A 121 13.59 22.26 -17.62
N SER A 122 14.60 21.73 -18.33
CA SER A 122 14.93 20.30 -18.32
C SER A 122 15.33 19.83 -16.91
N ASP A 123 16.30 20.50 -16.27
CA ASP A 123 16.75 20.18 -14.91
C ASP A 123 15.59 20.18 -13.90
N ARG A 124 14.67 21.14 -14.06
CA ARG A 124 13.50 21.25 -13.19
C ARG A 124 12.55 20.06 -13.35
N ILE A 125 12.29 19.62 -14.58
CA ILE A 125 11.39 18.50 -14.84
C ILE A 125 12.04 17.20 -14.34
N HIS A 126 13.34 16.99 -14.59
CA HIS A 126 14.08 15.85 -14.05
C HIS A 126 13.98 15.78 -12.52
N ALA A 127 14.22 16.90 -11.83
CA ALA A 127 14.07 16.95 -10.38
C ALA A 127 12.64 16.61 -9.90
N MET A 128 11.61 16.98 -10.67
CA MET A 128 10.21 16.62 -10.36
C MET A 128 9.94 15.12 -10.55
N VAL A 129 10.46 14.52 -11.63
CA VAL A 129 10.28 13.09 -11.92
C VAL A 129 11.07 12.25 -10.93
N GLU A 130 12.31 12.62 -10.62
CA GLU A 130 13.13 11.96 -9.59
C GLU A 130 12.46 12.01 -8.22
N ALA A 131 11.91 13.17 -7.84
CA ALA A 131 11.13 13.30 -6.60
C ALA A 131 9.88 12.40 -6.63
N ALA A 132 9.17 12.32 -7.76
CA ALA A 132 8.00 11.44 -7.90
C ALA A 132 8.38 9.96 -7.77
N LEU A 133 9.49 9.53 -8.37
CA LEU A 133 10.04 8.18 -8.21
C LEU A 133 10.39 7.89 -6.75
N ALA A 134 11.00 8.85 -6.04
CA ALA A 134 11.31 8.68 -4.62
C ALA A 134 10.05 8.49 -3.76
N PHE A 135 9.00 9.30 -3.96
CA PHE A 135 7.74 9.14 -3.24
C PHE A 135 7.00 7.85 -3.61
N GLY A 136 7.05 7.45 -4.88
CA GLY A 136 6.53 6.15 -5.33
C GLY A 136 7.25 4.98 -4.65
N GLY A 137 8.58 5.03 -4.58
CA GLY A 137 9.39 4.02 -3.90
C GLY A 137 9.07 3.93 -2.40
N VAL A 138 8.85 5.07 -1.73
CA VAL A 138 8.36 5.09 -0.34
C VAL A 138 6.98 4.44 -0.22
N ALA A 139 6.03 4.79 -1.11
CA ALA A 139 4.71 4.18 -1.12
C ALA A 139 4.78 2.65 -1.34
N THR A 140 5.67 2.20 -2.22
CA THR A 140 5.95 0.79 -2.49
C THR A 140 6.43 0.06 -1.24
N ILE A 141 7.41 0.61 -0.52
CA ILE A 141 7.91 0.04 0.73
C ILE A 141 6.78 -0.09 1.76
N ILE A 142 5.93 0.93 1.87
CA ILE A 142 4.80 0.90 2.79
C ILE A 142 3.77 -0.17 2.39
N HIS A 143 3.44 -0.30 1.10
CA HIS A 143 2.55 -1.36 0.61
C HIS A 143 3.11 -2.76 0.91
N ILE A 144 4.42 -2.98 0.70
CA ILE A 144 5.07 -4.25 1.06
C ILE A 144 4.97 -4.49 2.57
N GLY A 145 5.20 -3.47 3.39
CA GLY A 145 5.05 -3.56 4.84
C GLY A 145 3.63 -3.95 5.26
N LEU A 146 2.61 -3.34 4.65
CA LEU A 146 1.19 -3.65 4.89
C LEU A 146 0.83 -5.06 4.43
N PHE A 147 1.35 -5.50 3.28
CA PHE A 147 1.23 -6.87 2.79
C PHE A 147 1.80 -7.88 3.80
N VAL A 148 3.03 -7.67 4.30
CA VAL A 148 3.65 -8.56 5.29
C VAL A 148 2.81 -8.61 6.57
N MET A 149 2.33 -7.47 7.06
CA MET A 149 1.46 -7.43 8.23
C MET A 149 0.15 -8.20 8.01
N ALA A 150 -0.47 -8.06 6.83
CA ALA A 150 -1.69 -8.77 6.48
C ALA A 150 -1.48 -10.29 6.33
N CYS A 151 -0.31 -10.72 5.83
CA CYS A 151 0.09 -12.13 5.78
C CYS A 151 0.23 -12.71 7.20
N VAL A 152 0.89 -11.98 8.11
CA VAL A 152 1.05 -12.41 9.51
C VAL A 152 -0.30 -12.48 10.22
N GLU A 153 -1.19 -11.51 9.98
CA GLU A 153 -2.54 -11.50 10.54
C GLU A 153 -3.35 -12.71 10.05
N THR A 154 -3.36 -12.96 8.73
CA THR A 154 -4.01 -14.12 8.11
C THR A 154 -3.47 -15.44 8.67
N TYR A 155 -2.14 -15.56 8.81
CA TYR A 155 -1.51 -16.76 9.37
C TYR A 155 -1.97 -17.01 10.81
N ARG A 156 -2.03 -15.95 11.64
CA ARG A 156 -2.44 -16.06 13.03
C ARG A 156 -3.91 -16.47 13.16
N GLU A 157 -4.81 -15.86 12.39
CA GLU A 157 -6.23 -16.23 12.38
C GLU A 157 -6.42 -17.69 11.94
N ASN A 158 -5.74 -18.13 10.88
CA ASN A 158 -5.78 -19.52 10.42
C ASN A 158 -5.29 -20.50 11.48
N LYS A 159 -4.29 -20.12 12.29
CA LYS A 159 -3.80 -20.94 13.40
C LYS A 159 -4.85 -21.06 14.50
N GLU A 160 -5.50 -19.96 14.87
CA GLU A 160 -6.56 -19.95 15.89
C GLU A 160 -7.76 -20.80 15.48
N VAL A 161 -8.22 -20.69 14.23
CA VAL A 161 -9.32 -21.52 13.68
C VAL A 161 -8.98 -23.00 13.70
N LYS A 162 -7.74 -23.37 13.33
CA LYS A 162 -7.28 -24.78 13.38
C LYS A 162 -7.32 -25.34 14.80
N VAL A 163 -6.86 -24.57 15.78
CA VAL A 163 -6.86 -24.96 17.20
C VAL A 163 -8.31 -25.14 17.70
N LEU A 164 -9.19 -24.19 17.41
CA LEU A 164 -10.61 -24.29 17.79
C LEU A 164 -11.30 -25.51 17.16
N ARG A 165 -11.03 -25.77 15.87
CA ARG A 165 -11.56 -26.96 15.19
C ARG A 165 -11.04 -28.26 15.83
N ALA A 166 -9.76 -28.32 16.22
CA ALA A 166 -9.20 -29.48 16.90
C ALA A 166 -9.86 -29.73 18.26
N TYR A 167 -10.11 -28.66 19.04
CA TYR A 167 -10.84 -28.76 20.32
C TYR A 167 -12.29 -29.22 20.12
N ALA A 168 -13.00 -28.67 19.14
CA ALA A 168 -14.38 -29.08 18.84
C ALA A 168 -14.48 -30.57 18.46
N LEU A 169 -13.51 -31.07 17.68
CA LEU A 169 -13.42 -32.49 17.33
C LEU A 169 -13.09 -33.37 18.54
N ALA A 170 -12.21 -32.92 19.45
CA ALA A 170 -11.90 -33.64 20.68
C ALA A 170 -13.12 -33.75 21.62
N LEU A 171 -13.94 -32.70 21.70
CA LEU A 171 -15.17 -32.69 22.50
C LEU A 171 -16.25 -33.60 21.94
N ASN A 172 -16.40 -33.68 20.61
CA ASN A 172 -17.41 -34.55 19.97
C ASN A 172 -17.08 -36.06 20.07
N ASN A 173 -15.85 -36.42 20.43
CA ASN A 173 -15.41 -37.81 20.58
C ASN A 173 -15.45 -38.32 22.04
N MET A 174 -15.90 -37.50 22.98
CA MET A 174 -16.13 -37.85 24.39
C MET A 174 -17.61 -38.01 24.68
#